data_AF-A0A6P0ILD5-F1
#
_entry.id   AF-A0A6P0ILD5-F1
#
_cell.length_a   1.000
_cell.length_b   1.000
_cell.length_c   1.000
_cell.angle_alpha   90.00
_cell.angle_beta   90.00
_cell.angle_gamma   90.00
#
_symmetry.space_group_name_H-M   'P 1'
#
loop_
_entity.id
_entity.type
_entity.pdbx_description
1 polymer ?
#
loop_
_entity_poly.entity_id
_entity_poly.type
_entity_poly.pdbx_seq_one_letter_code
_entity_poly.pdbx_strand_id
1 'polypeptide(L)'
;MKLAVSRISQSLSVLYVLAGPLWVIPTIAQPIQADHTTDTEVIQDGNRFDIDGGTRSGDGSNLFHSFQEFGLDQDQIVNFLSQPGIKNILNRVTGGNASVINGLIQVTGGNPNLFLMNPAGIIFGADAQLNIPGAFTATTATGIGFGDNNWFSAFGNNDYFS
;
A
#
# COMPACT_ATOMS: atom_id res chain seq x y z
N MET A 1 82.08 7.39 11.70
CA MET A 1 80.79 7.65 12.38
C MET A 1 79.91 8.42 11.40
N LYS A 2 78.81 7.81 10.94
CA LYS A 2 77.87 8.37 9.96
C LYS A 2 77.04 9.47 10.62
N LEU A 3 76.86 10.62 9.96
CA LEU A 3 75.75 11.54 10.22
C LEU A 3 75.13 11.91 8.88
N ALA A 4 73.83 11.63 8.80
CA ALA A 4 73.01 11.63 7.62
C ALA A 4 71.96 12.75 7.73
N VAL A 5 71.75 13.45 6.60
CA VAL A 5 70.44 13.80 6.01
C VAL A 5 69.61 14.94 6.64
N SER A 6 69.15 15.86 5.79
CA SER A 6 67.71 16.03 5.52
C SER A 6 67.48 17.04 4.38
N ARG A 7 66.86 16.57 3.28
CA ARG A 7 66.32 17.45 2.23
C ARG A 7 64.83 17.68 2.52
N ILE A 8 64.45 18.96 2.54
CA ILE A 8 63.10 19.44 2.80
C ILE A 8 62.17 19.00 1.66
N SER A 9 61.11 18.27 2.00
CA SER A 9 60.03 17.86 1.10
C SER A 9 58.91 18.91 1.15
N GLN A 10 58.51 19.45 -0.01
CA GLN A 10 57.33 20.31 -0.13
C GLN A 10 56.08 19.44 -0.25
N SER A 11 55.12 19.62 0.65
CA SER A 11 53.83 18.93 0.63
C SER A 11 52.87 19.58 -0.38
N LEU A 12 52.45 18.81 -1.38
CA LEU A 12 51.34 19.18 -2.27
C LEU A 12 50.03 18.65 -1.67
N SER A 13 49.15 19.53 -1.20
CA SER A 13 47.83 19.15 -0.72
C SER A 13 46.87 19.01 -1.91
N VAL A 14 46.41 17.78 -2.19
CA VAL A 14 45.35 17.51 -3.18
C VAL A 14 44.01 17.52 -2.46
N LEU A 15 43.13 18.45 -2.84
CA LEU A 15 41.75 18.52 -2.36
C LEU A 15 40.88 17.57 -3.20
N TYR A 16 40.45 16.45 -2.61
CA TYR A 16 39.46 15.57 -3.21
C TYR A 16 38.06 16.14 -3.00
N VAL A 17 37.46 16.70 -4.06
CA VAL A 17 36.02 16.92 -4.10
C VAL A 17 35.38 15.55 -4.33
N LEU A 18 34.85 14.94 -3.28
CA LEU A 18 34.08 13.71 -3.32
C LEU A 18 32.72 13.99 -3.99
N ALA A 19 32.71 14.03 -5.32
CA ALA A 19 31.48 13.87 -6.09
C ALA A 19 31.10 12.38 -6.07
N GLY A 20 30.48 11.95 -4.96
CA GLY A 20 29.94 10.60 -4.87
C GLY A 20 28.81 10.42 -5.88
N PRO A 21 28.71 9.28 -6.58
CA PRO A 21 27.57 9.02 -7.44
C PRO A 21 26.29 9.06 -6.61
N LEU A 22 25.30 9.84 -7.08
CA LEU A 22 23.92 9.72 -6.62
C LEU A 22 23.46 8.32 -7.02
N TRP A 23 23.54 7.37 -6.09
CA TRP A 23 22.87 6.09 -6.23
C TRP A 23 21.37 6.37 -6.14
N VAL A 24 20.71 6.41 -7.29
CA VAL A 24 19.26 6.33 -7.35
C VAL A 24 18.93 4.92 -6.89
N ILE A 25 18.55 4.76 -5.63
CA ILE A 25 17.92 3.52 -5.17
C ILE A 25 16.62 3.42 -5.97
N PRO A 26 16.44 2.43 -6.86
CA PRO A 26 15.17 2.25 -7.52
C PRO A 26 14.14 1.97 -6.42
N THR A 27 13.08 2.78 -6.37
CA THR A 27 11.90 2.41 -5.60
C THR A 27 11.35 1.15 -6.24
N ILE A 28 11.39 0.04 -5.51
CA ILE A 28 10.70 -1.17 -5.93
C ILE A 28 9.21 -0.82 -5.85
N ALA A 29 8.49 -0.99 -6.97
CA ALA A 29 7.02 -0.91 -7.02
C ALA A 29 6.44 -1.68 -5.83
N GLN A 30 5.50 -1.09 -5.10
CA GLN A 30 4.76 -1.85 -4.07
C GLN A 30 3.66 -2.64 -4.78
N PRO A 31 3.82 -3.97 -4.98
CA PRO A 31 2.76 -4.75 -5.60
C PRO A 31 1.53 -4.78 -4.69
N ILE A 32 0.35 -4.94 -5.27
CA ILE A 32 -0.83 -5.33 -4.51
C ILE A 32 -0.75 -6.84 -4.26
N GLN A 33 -0.71 -7.24 -3.00
CA GLN A 33 -0.59 -8.65 -2.62
C GLN A 33 -1.59 -8.97 -1.51
N ALA A 34 -2.41 -10.00 -1.69
CA ALA A 34 -3.28 -10.52 -0.63
C ALA A 34 -2.44 -11.13 0.51
N ASP A 35 -2.90 -11.02 1.76
CA ASP A 35 -2.25 -11.71 2.89
C ASP A 35 -2.84 -13.10 3.17
N HIS A 36 -3.82 -13.53 2.35
CA HIS A 36 -4.52 -14.81 2.44
C HIS A 36 -5.28 -15.06 3.75
N THR A 37 -5.59 -14.01 4.52
CA THR A 37 -6.45 -14.10 5.72
C THR A 37 -7.93 -13.84 5.43
N THR A 38 -8.23 -13.47 4.19
CA THR A 38 -9.55 -13.40 3.56
C THR A 38 -9.46 -14.14 2.24
N ASP A 39 -10.59 -14.48 1.63
CA ASP A 39 -10.64 -15.10 0.30
C ASP A 39 -10.35 -14.09 -0.83
N THR A 40 -9.51 -13.08 -0.56
CA THR A 40 -9.15 -12.03 -1.52
C THR A 40 -8.33 -12.60 -2.65
N GLU A 41 -8.79 -12.37 -3.87
CA GLU A 41 -8.09 -12.73 -5.09
C GLU A 41 -7.60 -11.46 -5.78
N VAL A 42 -6.31 -11.46 -6.15
CA VAL A 42 -5.69 -10.37 -6.92
C VAL A 42 -5.36 -10.91 -8.31
N ILE A 43 -6.11 -10.44 -9.31
CA ILE A 43 -5.97 -10.86 -10.70
C ILE A 43 -5.30 -9.72 -11.46
N GLN A 44 -4.07 -9.94 -11.90
CA GLN A 44 -3.32 -8.92 -12.63
C GLN A 44 -3.44 -9.11 -14.15
N ASP A 45 -3.84 -8.06 -14.85
CA ASP A 45 -3.81 -7.95 -16.31
C ASP A 45 -3.07 -6.68 -16.73
N GLY A 46 -1.80 -6.83 -17.10
CA GLY A 46 -0.90 -5.71 -17.38
C GLY A 46 -0.77 -4.77 -16.17
N ASN A 47 -1.22 -3.53 -16.33
CA ASN A 47 -1.19 -2.48 -15.29
C ASN A 47 -2.45 -2.45 -14.41
N ARG A 48 -3.42 -3.34 -14.65
CA ARG A 48 -4.66 -3.40 -13.89
C ARG A 48 -4.62 -4.58 -12.92
N PHE A 49 -5.05 -4.32 -11.69
CA PHE A 49 -5.29 -5.30 -10.64
C PHE A 49 -6.79 -5.36 -10.39
N ASP A 50 -7.43 -6.45 -10.78
CA ASP A 50 -8.80 -6.75 -10.41
C ASP A 50 -8.81 -7.46 -9.06
N ILE A 51 -9.52 -6.88 -8.10
CA ILE A 51 -9.72 -7.45 -6.77
C ILE A 51 -11.09 -8.11 -6.75
N ASP A 52 -11.11 -9.43 -6.59
CA ASP A 52 -12.31 -10.27 -6.51
C ASP A 52 -12.29 -11.12 -5.22
N GLY A 53 -13.30 -11.96 -5.06
CA GLY A 53 -13.47 -12.83 -3.91
C GLY A 53 -13.75 -12.02 -2.65
N GLY A 54 -12.97 -12.25 -1.60
CA GLY A 54 -13.11 -11.63 -0.29
C GLY A 54 -14.10 -12.35 0.61
N THR A 55 -14.11 -11.97 1.88
CA THR A 55 -14.99 -12.57 2.89
C THR A 55 -16.20 -11.66 3.12
N ARG A 56 -17.41 -12.22 3.18
CA ARG A 56 -18.64 -11.44 3.40
C ARG A 56 -19.09 -11.48 4.85
N SER A 57 -19.74 -10.40 5.29
CA SER A 57 -20.49 -10.42 6.55
C SER A 57 -21.66 -11.39 6.54
N GLY A 58 -22.16 -11.73 7.73
CA GLY A 58 -23.29 -12.66 7.88
C GLY A 58 -24.57 -12.18 7.16
N ASP A 59 -24.79 -10.86 7.11
CA ASP A 59 -25.87 -10.25 6.35
C ASP A 59 -25.54 -10.01 4.85
N GLY A 60 -24.30 -10.29 4.46
CA GLY A 60 -23.77 -10.11 3.11
C GLY A 60 -23.54 -8.66 2.67
N SER A 61 -23.70 -7.67 3.55
CA SER A 61 -23.64 -6.25 3.16
C SER A 61 -22.23 -5.65 3.20
N ASN A 62 -21.31 -6.25 3.94
CA ASN A 62 -19.89 -5.89 3.98
C ASN A 62 -19.06 -6.93 3.24
N LEU A 63 -18.11 -6.46 2.44
CA LEU A 63 -17.10 -7.27 1.76
C LEU A 63 -15.71 -6.90 2.31
N PHE A 64 -15.01 -7.86 2.85
CA PHE A 64 -13.71 -7.68 3.48
C PHE A 64 -12.58 -8.20 2.58
N HIS A 65 -11.58 -7.35 2.36
CA HIS A 65 -10.32 -7.73 1.72
C HIS A 65 -9.13 -7.45 2.63
N SER A 66 -8.12 -8.29 2.50
CA SER A 66 -6.92 -8.21 3.32
C SER A 66 -5.67 -8.37 2.48
N PHE A 67 -4.79 -7.38 2.60
CA PHE A 67 -3.59 -7.25 1.80
C PHE A 67 -2.36 -7.26 2.69
N GLN A 68 -1.33 -7.95 2.23
CA GLN A 68 0.01 -7.83 2.79
C GLN A 68 0.60 -6.47 2.37
N GLU A 69 0.51 -6.15 1.08
CA GLU A 69 0.97 -4.90 0.48
C GLU A 69 -0.13 -4.31 -0.39
N PHE A 70 -0.26 -2.98 -0.39
CA PHE A 70 -1.23 -2.26 -1.21
C PHE A 70 -0.64 -0.94 -1.67
N GLY A 71 -0.15 -0.91 -2.91
CA GLY A 71 0.42 0.27 -3.56
C GLY A 71 0.04 0.32 -5.03
N LEU A 72 0.17 1.51 -5.62
CA LEU A 72 -0.04 1.76 -7.05
C LEU A 72 1.02 2.73 -7.56
N ASP A 73 1.70 2.36 -8.63
CA ASP A 73 2.51 3.27 -9.43
C ASP A 73 1.63 4.09 -10.39
N GLN A 74 2.27 5.04 -11.07
CA GLN A 74 1.66 5.76 -12.18
C GLN A 74 1.11 4.79 -13.24
N ASP A 75 -0.04 5.14 -13.80
CA ASP A 75 -0.76 4.37 -14.83
C ASP A 75 -1.26 2.99 -14.39
N GLN A 76 -1.09 2.62 -13.13
CA GLN A 76 -1.69 1.42 -12.55
C GLN A 76 -3.12 1.69 -12.08
N ILE A 77 -3.94 0.64 -12.18
CA ILE A 77 -5.35 0.66 -11.79
C ILE A 77 -5.58 -0.47 -10.81
N VAL A 78 -6.14 -0.18 -9.63
CA VAL A 78 -6.83 -1.20 -8.83
C VAL A 78 -8.33 -1.05 -9.03
N ASN A 79 -8.97 -2.15 -9.38
CA ASN A 79 -10.40 -2.21 -9.57
C ASN A 79 -11.01 -3.25 -8.63
N PHE A 80 -11.80 -2.77 -7.68
CA PHE A 80 -12.59 -3.66 -6.83
C PHE A 80 -13.85 -4.10 -7.58
N LEU A 81 -13.98 -5.42 -7.78
CA LEU A 81 -15.16 -6.03 -8.38
C LEU A 81 -16.24 -6.20 -7.31
N SER A 82 -17.20 -5.29 -7.31
CA SER A 82 -18.39 -5.38 -6.44
C SER A 82 -19.50 -6.18 -7.11
N GLN A 83 -20.47 -6.58 -6.29
CA GLN A 83 -21.73 -7.15 -6.74
C GLN A 83 -22.92 -6.36 -6.13
N PRO A 84 -24.14 -6.48 -6.69
CA PRO A 84 -25.32 -5.89 -6.09
C PRO A 84 -25.51 -6.36 -4.63
N GLY A 85 -25.93 -5.45 -3.75
CA GLY A 85 -26.19 -5.73 -2.34
C GLY A 85 -25.00 -5.45 -1.41
N ILE A 86 -23.77 -5.35 -1.94
CA ILE A 86 -22.62 -4.88 -1.15
C ILE A 86 -22.78 -3.38 -0.87
N LYS A 87 -22.75 -3.01 0.41
CA LYS A 87 -22.81 -1.62 0.88
C LYS A 87 -21.42 -1.05 1.15
N ASN A 88 -20.51 -1.88 1.67
CA ASN A 88 -19.16 -1.45 2.02
C ASN A 88 -18.14 -2.50 1.56
N ILE A 89 -17.06 -2.03 0.95
CA ILE A 89 -15.84 -2.79 0.72
C ILE A 89 -14.80 -2.28 1.72
N LEU A 90 -14.38 -3.13 2.65
CA LEU A 90 -13.43 -2.81 3.70
C LEU A 90 -12.10 -3.50 3.45
N ASN A 91 -11.04 -2.71 3.33
CA ASN A 91 -9.71 -3.18 3.01
C ASN A 91 -8.77 -2.92 4.19
N ARG A 92 -7.96 -3.91 4.56
CA ARG A 92 -6.84 -3.73 5.49
C ARG A 92 -5.51 -4.07 4.85
N VAL A 93 -4.45 -3.37 5.28
CA VAL A 93 -3.06 -3.68 4.95
C VAL A 93 -2.34 -4.13 6.21
N THR A 94 -1.68 -5.28 6.15
CA THR A 94 -1.12 -5.99 7.31
C THR A 94 0.41 -6.08 7.29
N GLY A 95 1.07 -5.78 6.16
CA GLY A 95 2.51 -5.99 5.98
C GLY A 95 3.45 -4.97 6.62
N GLY A 96 2.92 -3.91 7.20
CA GLY A 96 3.71 -2.92 7.96
C GLY A 96 4.40 -1.86 7.10
N ASN A 97 4.24 -1.90 5.78
CA ASN A 97 4.68 -0.84 4.88
C ASN A 97 3.53 0.14 4.60
N ALA A 98 3.86 1.42 4.46
CA ALA A 98 2.89 2.45 4.08
C ALA A 98 2.40 2.22 2.65
N SER A 99 1.13 2.50 2.39
CA SER A 99 0.55 2.44 1.04
C SER A 99 0.90 3.68 0.25
N VAL A 100 1.67 3.54 -0.83
CA VAL A 100 1.90 4.61 -1.80
C VAL A 100 0.96 4.44 -2.98
N ILE A 101 0.04 5.38 -3.16
CA ILE A 101 -1.01 5.36 -4.18
C ILE A 101 -0.74 6.48 -5.19
N ASN A 102 -0.17 6.14 -6.34
CA ASN A 102 0.06 7.07 -7.45
C ASN A 102 -0.64 6.61 -8.73
N GLY A 103 -1.83 6.01 -8.61
CA GLY A 103 -2.62 5.52 -9.73
C GLY A 103 -4.12 5.62 -9.48
N LEU A 104 -4.92 4.87 -10.23
CA LEU A 104 -6.38 4.89 -10.14
C LEU A 104 -6.90 3.81 -9.18
N ILE A 105 -7.67 4.21 -8.18
CA ILE A 105 -8.55 3.32 -7.40
C ILE A 105 -9.96 3.44 -7.95
N GLN A 106 -10.54 2.32 -8.38
CA GLN A 106 -11.92 2.28 -8.87
C GLN A 106 -12.72 1.11 -8.31
N VAL A 107 -14.04 1.24 -8.39
CA VAL A 107 -14.99 0.16 -8.08
C VAL A 107 -15.95 -0.02 -9.26
N THR A 108 -16.20 -1.26 -9.64
CA THR A 108 -17.17 -1.62 -10.70
C THR A 108 -18.14 -2.69 -10.21
N GLY A 109 -19.26 -2.91 -10.91
CA GLY A 109 -20.24 -3.97 -10.59
C GLY A 109 -21.20 -3.68 -9.43
N GLY A 110 -21.13 -2.49 -8.84
CA GLY A 110 -22.03 -2.03 -7.79
C GLY A 110 -21.74 -0.59 -7.37
N ASN A 111 -22.31 -0.17 -6.25
CA ASN A 111 -22.15 1.18 -5.72
C ASN A 111 -21.88 1.22 -4.20
N PRO A 112 -20.89 0.45 -3.71
CA PRO A 112 -20.51 0.44 -2.31
C PRO A 112 -19.64 1.65 -1.93
N ASN A 113 -19.56 1.92 -0.63
CA ASN A 113 -18.49 2.71 -0.04
C ASN A 113 -17.19 1.89 -0.03
N LEU A 114 -16.04 2.56 -0.12
CA LEU A 114 -14.72 1.94 -0.07
C LEU A 114 -13.92 2.46 1.13
N PHE A 115 -13.45 1.55 1.97
CA PHE A 115 -12.63 1.86 3.13
C PHE A 115 -11.23 1.24 2.96
N LEU A 116 -10.18 2.03 3.19
CA LEU A 116 -8.80 1.58 3.16
C LEU A 116 -8.13 1.89 4.51
N MET A 117 -7.70 0.83 5.20
CA MET A 117 -6.99 0.91 6.46
C MET A 117 -5.54 0.45 6.30
N ASN A 118 -4.59 1.33 6.62
CA ASN A 118 -3.18 0.95 6.73
C ASN A 118 -2.54 1.70 7.92
N PRO A 119 -2.30 1.02 9.06
CA PRO A 119 -1.65 1.63 10.22
C PRO A 119 -0.25 2.20 9.95
N ALA A 120 0.47 1.69 8.94
CA ALA A 120 1.80 2.17 8.58
C ALA A 120 1.79 3.49 7.79
N GLY A 121 0.62 3.93 7.31
CA GLY A 121 0.47 5.18 6.56
C GLY A 121 -0.14 4.99 5.18
N ILE A 122 -0.70 6.06 4.64
CA ILE A 122 -1.24 6.12 3.28
C ILE A 122 -0.79 7.44 2.66
N ILE A 123 -0.18 7.38 1.49
CA ILE A 123 0.34 8.51 0.73
C ILE A 123 -0.34 8.51 -0.63
N PHE A 124 -1.05 9.59 -0.96
CA PHE A 124 -1.59 9.81 -2.31
C PHE A 124 -0.61 10.69 -3.09
N GLY A 125 -0.09 10.16 -4.20
CA GLY A 125 0.81 10.84 -5.12
C GLY A 125 0.07 11.79 -6.06
N ALA A 126 0.83 12.42 -6.96
CA ALA A 126 0.31 13.45 -7.87
C ALA A 126 -0.68 12.90 -8.91
N ASP A 127 -0.54 11.62 -9.27
CA ASP A 127 -1.37 10.95 -10.28
C ASP A 127 -2.50 10.13 -9.66
N ALA A 128 -2.67 10.20 -8.33
CA ALA A 128 -3.70 9.48 -7.61
C ALA A 128 -5.10 9.93 -8.06
N GLN A 129 -5.91 8.96 -8.47
CA GLN A 129 -7.28 9.18 -8.90
C GLN A 129 -8.22 8.23 -8.17
N LEU A 130 -9.43 8.70 -7.88
CA LEU A 130 -10.50 7.92 -7.27
C LEU A 130 -11.72 7.94 -8.19
N ASN A 131 -12.15 6.76 -8.65
CA ASN A 131 -13.41 6.57 -9.38
C ASN A 131 -14.30 5.60 -8.60
N ILE A 132 -14.90 6.11 -7.53
CA ILE A 132 -15.64 5.33 -6.55
C ILE A 132 -17.10 5.84 -6.56
N PRO A 133 -18.09 4.95 -6.76
CA PRO A 133 -19.50 5.33 -6.84
C PRO A 133 -20.12 5.73 -5.49
N GLY A 134 -19.51 5.32 -4.37
CA GLY A 134 -19.91 5.66 -3.01
C GLY A 134 -18.88 6.55 -2.29
N ALA A 135 -18.94 6.57 -0.96
CA ALA A 135 -17.96 7.29 -0.15
C ALA A 135 -16.60 6.57 -0.15
N PHE A 136 -15.52 7.35 -0.05
CA PHE A 136 -14.17 6.83 0.17
C PHE A 136 -13.66 7.25 1.55
N THR A 137 -13.12 6.31 2.30
CA THR A 137 -12.47 6.57 3.60
C THR A 137 -11.10 5.92 3.61
N ALA A 138 -10.07 6.70 3.92
CA ALA A 138 -8.72 6.20 4.17
C ALA A 138 -8.32 6.50 5.61
N THR A 139 -7.73 5.53 6.32
CA THR A 139 -7.39 5.67 7.73
C THR A 139 -6.09 4.95 8.09
N THR A 140 -5.34 5.54 9.03
CA THR A 140 -4.19 4.92 9.70
C THR A 140 -4.56 4.31 11.06
N ALA A 141 -5.85 4.25 11.38
CA ALA A 141 -6.34 3.55 12.56
C ALA A 141 -5.99 2.05 12.49
N THR A 142 -6.04 1.39 13.65
CA THR A 142 -5.83 -0.05 13.76
C THR A 142 -7.11 -0.87 13.67
N GLY A 143 -8.27 -0.21 13.48
CA GLY A 143 -9.54 -0.88 13.26
C GLY A 143 -10.62 0.04 12.71
N ILE A 144 -11.61 -0.57 12.05
CA ILE A 144 -12.85 0.06 11.59
C ILE A 144 -14.03 -0.62 12.28
N GLY A 145 -14.86 0.15 12.99
CA GLY A 145 -16.12 -0.37 13.54
C GLY A 145 -17.21 -0.42 12.46
N PHE A 146 -17.99 -1.51 12.40
CA PHE A 146 -19.02 -1.69 11.36
C PHE A 146 -20.43 -2.08 11.89
N GLY A 147 -20.70 -1.84 13.18
CA GLY A 147 -22.00 -2.07 13.83
C GLY A 147 -21.90 -3.07 14.99
N ASP A 148 -22.88 -3.08 15.91
CA ASP A 148 -23.05 -4.10 16.97
C ASP A 148 -21.78 -4.52 17.75
N ASN A 149 -20.88 -3.56 18.02
CA ASN A 149 -19.56 -3.77 18.63
C ASN A 149 -18.59 -4.65 17.81
N ASN A 150 -18.85 -4.85 16.52
CA ASN A 150 -17.98 -5.55 15.58
C ASN A 150 -16.89 -4.62 15.05
N TRP A 151 -15.70 -5.19 14.91
CA TRP A 151 -14.48 -4.49 14.53
C TRP A 151 -13.73 -5.24 13.45
N PHE A 152 -13.38 -4.52 12.39
CA PHE A 152 -12.42 -4.99 11.39
C PHE A 152 -11.05 -4.42 11.75
N SER A 153 -10.21 -5.25 12.37
CA SER A 153 -8.91 -4.91 12.92
C SER A 153 -7.79 -5.16 11.92
N ALA A 154 -6.80 -4.26 11.90
CA ALA A 154 -5.60 -4.39 11.07
C ALA A 154 -4.67 -5.51 11.54
N PHE A 155 -4.73 -5.85 12.83
CA PHE A 155 -3.86 -6.86 13.44
C PHE A 155 -4.68 -7.97 14.09
N GLY A 156 -4.17 -9.19 14.00
CA GLY A 156 -4.82 -10.37 14.55
C GLY A 156 -6.02 -10.85 13.73
N ASN A 157 -6.82 -11.70 14.37
CA ASN A 157 -7.98 -12.33 13.75
C ASN A 157 -9.20 -11.41 13.81
N ASN A 158 -10.03 -11.47 12.78
CA ASN A 158 -11.32 -10.81 12.74
C ASN A 158 -12.44 -11.84 12.76
N ASP A 159 -13.55 -11.45 13.37
CA ASP A 159 -14.83 -12.10 13.13
C ASP A 159 -15.55 -11.33 12.02
N TYR A 160 -15.75 -12.00 10.89
CA TYR A 160 -16.38 -11.39 9.72
C TYR A 160 -17.89 -11.61 9.72
N PHE A 161 -18.39 -12.65 10.37
CA PHE A 161 -19.76 -13.14 10.18
C PHE A 161 -20.78 -12.57 11.16
N SER A 162 -20.32 -11.77 12.12
CA SER A 162 -21.15 -11.09 13.12
C SER A 162 -21.83 -9.82 12.61
#